data_AF-A0A2E6XEI0-F1
#
_entry.id   AF-A0A2E6XEI0-F1
#
_cell.length_a   1.000
_cell.length_b   1.000
_cell.length_c   1.000
_cell.angle_alpha   90.00
_cell.angle_beta   90.00
_cell.angle_gamma   90.00
#
_symmetry.space_group_name_H-M   'P 1'
#
loop_
_entity.id
_entity.type
_entity.pdbx_description
1 polymer ?
#
loop_
_entity_poly.entity_id
_entity_poly.type
_entity_poly.pdbx_seq_one_letter_code
_entity_poly.pdbx_strand_id
1 'polypeptide(L)'
;MALLDQANDPYCEVLARYTGILASLSVGDPDGASSPVESLRALAERLRDRFWMSMAQHIHGDIAQLLGDWSTVRALFELGLAASPTEPTALCSSAIVEYQSGDFASGEVFLERLAEAMRRTPRGPAMENGLMSLSATVIADVTGNRGRLDVAKYAAQQVLSTSTATPWVAGSARIALGLLSVD
;
A
#
# COMPACT_ATOMS: atom_id res chain seq x y z
N MET A 1 -2.23 5.35 25.19
CA MET A 1 -1.11 6.31 25.08
C MET A 1 -0.03 6.17 26.16
N ALA A 2 -0.27 5.57 27.33
CA ALA A 2 0.73 5.49 28.43
C ALA A 2 1.89 4.47 28.25
N LEU A 3 1.84 3.61 27.23
CA LEU A 3 2.88 2.59 26.98
C LEU A 3 4.02 3.06 26.06
N LEU A 4 3.83 4.15 25.31
CA LEU A 4 4.83 4.65 24.35
C LEU A 4 5.99 5.38 25.04
N ASP A 5 5.72 6.07 26.15
CA ASP A 5 6.73 6.81 26.91
C ASP A 5 7.76 5.93 27.64
N GLN A 6 7.48 4.63 27.81
CA GLN A 6 8.36 3.72 28.57
C GLN A 6 9.39 2.96 27.70
N ALA A 7 9.19 2.87 26.39
CA ALA A 7 10.05 2.05 25.55
C ALA A 7 11.34 2.74 25.11
N ASN A 8 11.35 4.08 25.00
CA ASN A 8 12.45 4.92 24.48
C ASN A 8 13.12 4.37 23.18
N ASP A 9 12.41 3.50 22.45
CA ASP A 9 12.84 2.91 21.19
C ASP A 9 12.03 3.57 20.07
N PRO A 10 12.67 4.40 19.22
CA PRO A 10 11.98 5.11 18.16
C PRO A 10 11.36 4.16 17.12
N TYR A 11 11.85 2.94 16.94
CA TYR A 11 11.23 1.97 16.02
C TYR A 11 9.92 1.40 16.57
N CYS A 12 9.87 1.09 17.86
CA CYS A 12 8.63 0.69 18.53
C CYS A 12 7.60 1.82 18.49
N GLU A 13 8.05 3.07 18.68
CA GLU A 13 7.17 4.24 18.61
C GLU A 13 6.60 4.45 17.20
N VAL A 14 7.42 4.34 16.15
CA VAL A 14 6.96 4.41 14.76
C VAL A 14 5.90 3.34 14.46
N LEU A 15 6.19 2.09 14.81
CA LEU A 15 5.28 0.97 14.56
C LEU A 15 3.93 1.15 15.27
N ALA A 16 3.96 1.61 16.52
CA ALA A 16 2.75 1.84 17.30
C ALA A 16 1.91 2.99 16.71
N ARG A 17 2.54 4.09 16.28
CA ARG A 17 1.86 5.21 15.63
C ARG A 17 1.23 4.78 14.31
N TYR A 18 2.00 4.09 13.47
CA TYR A 18 1.53 3.53 12.21
C TYR A 18 0.32 2.61 12.40
N THR A 19 0.39 1.68 13.36
CA THR A 19 -0.71 0.75 13.66
C THR A 19 -1.96 1.48 14.18
N GLY A 20 -1.77 2.48 15.03
CA GLY A 20 -2.88 3.31 15.53
C GLY A 20 -3.62 4.02 14.40
N ILE A 21 -2.88 4.57 13.43
CA ILE A 21 -3.49 5.21 12.26
C ILE A 21 -4.27 4.20 11.42
N LEU A 22 -3.67 3.04 11.10
CA LEU A 22 -4.37 2.01 10.34
C LEU A 22 -5.69 1.57 11.00
N ALA A 23 -5.73 1.49 12.32
CA ALA A 23 -6.94 1.17 13.05
C ALA A 23 -8.01 2.26 12.88
N SER A 24 -7.65 3.54 12.98
CA SER A 24 -8.55 4.68 12.71
C SER A 24 -9.08 4.67 11.28
N LEU A 25 -8.21 4.41 10.30
CA LEU A 25 -8.61 4.31 8.89
C LEU A 25 -9.57 3.15 8.66
N SER A 26 -9.36 2.00 9.32
CA SER A 26 -10.24 0.83 9.17
C SER A 26 -11.67 1.05 9.67
N VAL A 27 -11.88 2.01 10.57
CA VAL A 27 -13.21 2.39 11.08
C VAL A 27 -13.76 3.66 10.41
N GLY A 28 -13.06 4.22 9.42
CA GLY A 28 -13.47 5.42 8.70
C GLY A 28 -13.39 6.70 9.52
N ASP A 29 -12.44 6.79 10.46
CA ASP A 29 -12.20 7.98 11.30
C ASP A 29 -10.91 8.73 10.85
N PRO A 30 -10.99 9.59 9.83
CA PRO A 30 -9.83 10.36 9.35
C PRO A 30 -9.37 11.43 10.36
N ASP A 31 -10.28 11.95 11.19
CA ASP A 31 -9.96 12.97 12.19
C ASP A 31 -9.08 12.38 13.31
N GLY A 32 -9.40 11.17 13.77
CA GLY A 32 -8.60 10.41 14.73
C GLY A 32 -7.18 10.07 14.23
N ALA A 33 -6.95 10.08 12.91
CA ALA A 33 -5.68 9.74 12.28
C ALA A 33 -4.74 10.94 12.07
N SER A 34 -5.26 12.18 12.08
CA SER A 34 -4.52 13.37 11.63
C SER A 34 -3.34 13.74 12.53
N SER A 35 -3.55 13.83 13.85
CA SER A 35 -2.45 14.15 14.80
C SER A 35 -1.36 13.05 14.87
N PRO A 36 -1.71 11.75 14.88
CA PRO A 36 -0.73 10.67 14.78
C PRO A 36 0.13 10.71 13.50
N VAL A 37 -0.42 11.12 12.35
CA VAL A 37 0.30 11.17 11.06
C VAL A 37 1.43 12.20 11.06
N GLU A 38 1.19 13.41 11.55
CA GLU A 38 2.23 14.44 11.61
C GLU A 38 3.42 13.99 12.47
N SER A 39 3.12 13.35 13.61
CA SER A 39 4.13 12.77 14.47
C SER A 39 4.87 11.60 13.82
N LEU A 40 4.16 10.71 13.10
CA LEU A 40 4.78 9.60 12.36
C LEU A 40 5.79 10.15 11.34
N ARG A 41 5.42 11.20 10.60
CA ARG A 41 6.31 11.86 9.62
C ARG A 41 7.56 12.42 10.28
N ALA A 42 7.41 13.19 11.35
CA ALA A 42 8.54 13.77 12.08
C ALA A 42 9.49 12.67 12.63
N LEU A 43 8.93 11.56 13.08
CA LEU A 43 9.72 10.44 13.60
C LEU A 43 10.45 9.68 12.48
N ALA A 44 9.79 9.46 11.34
CA ALA A 44 10.41 8.88 10.16
C ALA A 44 11.60 9.72 9.64
N GLU A 45 11.44 11.05 9.60
CA GLU A 45 12.51 12.00 9.24
C GLU A 45 13.69 11.93 10.22
N ARG A 46 13.42 11.85 11.53
CA ARG A 46 14.45 11.70 12.57
C ARG A 46 15.23 10.39 12.44
N LEU A 47 14.53 9.30 12.12
CA LEU A 47 15.15 8.00 11.88
C LEU A 47 15.93 7.94 10.56
N ARG A 48 15.63 8.83 9.60
CA ARG A 48 16.16 8.81 8.23
C ARG A 48 15.94 7.46 7.53
N ASP A 49 14.87 6.77 7.92
CA ASP A 49 14.51 5.47 7.37
C ASP A 49 13.59 5.68 6.16
N ARG A 50 14.10 5.31 4.97
CA ARG A 50 13.40 5.52 3.70
C ARG A 50 12.06 4.80 3.63
N PHE A 51 11.96 3.62 4.23
CA PHE A 51 10.70 2.88 4.28
C PHE A 51 9.68 3.66 5.09
N TRP A 52 10.04 4.10 6.31
CA TRP A 52 9.13 4.86 7.16
C TRP A 52 8.80 6.24 6.61
N MET A 53 9.73 6.89 5.91
CA MET A 53 9.45 8.13 5.20
C MET A 53 8.41 7.92 4.10
N SER A 54 8.53 6.84 3.31
CA SER A 54 7.53 6.47 2.30
C SER A 54 6.17 6.17 2.91
N MET A 55 6.15 5.32 3.96
CA MET A 55 4.91 4.92 4.63
C MET A 55 4.17 6.07 5.30
N ALA A 56 4.90 7.05 5.86
CA ALA A 56 4.29 8.24 6.44
C ALA A 56 3.52 9.06 5.39
N GLN A 57 4.05 9.18 4.18
CA GLN A 57 3.33 9.89 3.10
C GLN A 57 2.18 9.06 2.55
N HIS A 58 2.36 7.75 2.38
CA HIS A 58 1.30 6.86 1.91
C HIS A 58 0.06 6.91 2.83
N ILE A 59 0.25 6.77 4.14
CA ILE A 59 -0.85 6.82 5.10
C ILE A 59 -1.54 8.18 5.15
N HIS A 60 -0.79 9.26 4.99
CA HIS A 60 -1.38 10.58 4.85
C HIS A 60 -2.20 10.69 3.56
N GLY A 61 -1.72 10.08 2.47
CA GLY A 61 -2.46 9.96 1.22
C GLY A 61 -3.76 9.18 1.39
N ASP A 62 -3.78 8.10 2.17
CA ASP A 62 -5.01 7.34 2.45
C ASP A 62 -6.05 8.19 3.18
N ILE A 63 -5.63 9.04 4.13
CA ILE A 63 -6.52 10.01 4.78
C ILE A 63 -7.09 10.99 3.76
N ALA A 64 -6.24 11.58 2.91
CA ALA A 64 -6.66 12.51 1.87
C ALA A 64 -7.63 11.83 0.89
N GLN A 65 -7.41 10.55 0.57
CA GLN A 65 -8.28 9.76 -0.29
C GLN A 65 -9.65 9.54 0.35
N LEU A 66 -9.73 9.23 1.64
CA LEU A 66 -11.00 9.13 2.37
C LEU A 66 -11.77 10.46 2.39
N LEU A 67 -11.06 11.59 2.43
CA LEU A 67 -11.63 12.92 2.35
C LEU A 67 -11.95 13.38 0.92
N GLY A 68 -11.59 12.58 -0.10
CA GLY A 68 -11.80 12.90 -1.50
C GLY A 68 -10.85 13.95 -2.08
N ASP A 69 -9.76 14.28 -1.40
CA ASP A 69 -8.75 15.24 -1.88
C ASP A 69 -7.69 14.56 -2.76
N TRP A 70 -8.10 14.25 -4.00
CA TRP A 70 -7.27 13.60 -5.00
C TRP A 70 -6.00 14.37 -5.39
N SER A 71 -5.98 15.70 -5.16
CA SER A 71 -4.79 16.51 -5.44
C SER A 71 -3.70 16.25 -4.40
N THR A 72 -4.10 16.20 -3.13
CA THR A 72 -3.23 15.89 -2.00
C THR A 72 -2.77 14.44 -2.04
N VAL A 73 -3.64 13.50 -2.43
CA VAL A 73 -3.28 12.08 -2.61
C VAL A 73 -2.06 11.92 -3.53
N ARG A 74 -2.10 12.52 -4.72
CA ARG A 74 -1.01 12.40 -5.70
C ARG A 74 0.29 13.01 -5.17
N ALA A 75 0.22 14.20 -4.61
CA ALA A 75 1.40 14.88 -4.07
C ALA A 75 2.08 14.07 -2.96
N LEU A 76 1.28 13.46 -2.08
CA LEU A 76 1.80 12.62 -1.00
C LEU A 76 2.40 11.31 -1.53
N PHE A 77 1.73 10.64 -2.47
CA PHE A 77 2.28 9.42 -3.06
C PHE A 77 3.57 9.67 -3.85
N GLU A 78 3.67 10.79 -4.55
CA GLU A 78 4.91 11.23 -5.20
C GLU A 78 6.04 11.43 -4.18
N LEU A 79 5.76 12.12 -3.07
CA LEU A 79 6.74 12.29 -1.99
C LEU A 79 7.15 10.95 -1.37
N GLY A 80 6.23 10.02 -1.22
CA GLY A 80 6.51 8.66 -0.73
C GLY A 80 7.45 7.91 -1.67
N LEU A 81 7.16 7.92 -2.97
CA LEU A 81 8.00 7.30 -4.00
C LEU A 81 9.35 8.00 -4.16
N ALA A 82 9.44 9.31 -3.91
CA ALA A 82 10.72 10.01 -3.87
C ALA A 82 11.60 9.52 -2.72
N ALA A 83 11.00 9.21 -1.56
CA ALA A 83 11.71 8.64 -0.41
C ALA A 83 12.12 7.18 -0.63
N SER A 84 11.24 6.37 -1.23
CA SER A 84 11.50 4.97 -1.55
C SER A 84 10.90 4.56 -2.91
N PRO A 85 11.69 4.64 -4.01
CA PRO A 85 11.17 4.41 -5.36
C PRO A 85 10.66 3.00 -5.65
N THR A 86 11.03 2.01 -4.85
CA THR A 86 10.61 0.61 -5.05
C THR A 86 9.67 0.13 -3.95
N GLU A 87 9.17 1.04 -3.11
CA GLU A 87 8.23 0.65 -2.06
C GLU A 87 6.91 0.19 -2.73
N PRO A 88 6.47 -1.05 -2.47
CA PRO A 88 5.40 -1.65 -3.25
C PRO A 88 4.02 -1.11 -2.94
N THR A 89 3.77 -0.61 -1.72
CA THR A 89 2.48 -0.05 -1.29
C THR A 89 2.18 1.26 -2.01
N ALA A 90 3.17 2.15 -2.11
CA ALA A 90 3.14 3.40 -2.82
C ALA A 90 3.02 3.18 -4.33
N LEU A 91 3.72 2.19 -4.89
CA LEU A 91 3.57 1.81 -6.30
C LEU A 91 2.16 1.29 -6.61
N CYS A 92 1.62 0.41 -5.76
CA CYS A 92 0.27 -0.12 -5.88
C CYS A 92 -0.79 1.00 -5.83
N SER A 93 -0.70 1.86 -4.83
CA SER A 93 -1.68 2.94 -4.60
C SER A 93 -1.62 3.99 -5.70
N SER A 94 -0.42 4.37 -6.15
CA SER A 94 -0.25 5.30 -7.28
C SER A 94 -0.81 4.71 -8.57
N ALA A 95 -0.57 3.42 -8.85
CA ALA A 95 -1.16 2.76 -10.01
C ALA A 95 -2.69 2.84 -9.97
N ILE A 96 -3.31 2.44 -8.85
CA ILE A 96 -4.78 2.45 -8.70
C ILE A 96 -5.35 3.86 -8.87
N VAL A 97 -4.75 4.88 -8.24
CA VAL A 97 -5.22 6.28 -8.34
C VAL A 97 -5.19 6.80 -9.77
N GLU A 98 -4.11 6.55 -10.51
CA GLU A 98 -4.01 7.04 -11.88
C GLU A 98 -4.96 6.28 -12.82
N TYR A 99 -5.13 4.96 -12.62
CA TYR A 99 -6.12 4.19 -13.34
C TYR A 99 -7.56 4.64 -13.06
N GLN A 100 -7.91 4.94 -11.80
CA GLN A 100 -9.22 5.47 -11.43
C GLN A 100 -9.49 6.86 -12.00
N SER A 101 -8.43 7.64 -12.22
CA SER A 101 -8.52 8.99 -12.77
C SER A 101 -8.46 9.05 -14.31
N GLY A 102 -8.18 7.92 -14.97
CA GLY A 102 -8.05 7.81 -16.42
C GLY A 102 -6.65 8.08 -16.98
N ASP A 103 -5.64 8.35 -16.15
CA ASP A 103 -4.24 8.43 -16.59
C ASP A 103 -3.59 7.05 -16.61
N PHE A 104 -4.01 6.23 -17.57
CA PHE A 104 -3.54 4.86 -17.72
C PHE A 104 -2.05 4.77 -18.02
N ALA A 105 -1.47 5.78 -18.67
CA ALA A 105 -0.05 5.79 -19.01
C ALA A 105 0.82 5.88 -17.74
N SER A 106 0.51 6.82 -16.85
CA SER A 106 1.19 6.94 -15.56
C SER A 106 0.91 5.72 -14.67
N GLY A 107 -0.33 5.24 -14.65
CA GLY A 107 -0.71 4.04 -13.91
C GLY A 107 0.08 2.81 -14.31
N GLU A 108 0.30 2.61 -15.61
CA GLU A 108 1.06 1.47 -16.13
C GLU A 108 2.53 1.51 -15.73
N VAL A 109 3.15 2.70 -15.70
CA VAL A 109 4.54 2.85 -15.24
C VAL A 109 4.70 2.38 -13.78
N PHE A 110 3.77 2.75 -12.90
CA PHE A 110 3.81 2.30 -11.50
C PHE A 110 3.57 0.80 -11.38
N LEU A 111 2.64 0.26 -12.18
CA LEU A 111 2.32 -1.17 -12.17
C LEU A 111 3.46 -2.03 -12.73
N GLU A 112 4.21 -1.56 -13.72
CA GLU A 112 5.42 -2.20 -14.22
C GLU A 112 6.54 -2.23 -13.18
N ARG A 113 6.74 -1.12 -12.46
CA ARG A 113 7.70 -1.05 -11.35
C ARG A 113 7.32 -1.98 -10.21
N LEU A 114 6.03 -2.10 -9.89
CA LEU A 114 5.55 -3.07 -8.90
C LEU A 114 5.80 -4.52 -9.37
N ALA A 115 5.53 -4.81 -10.64
CA ALA A 115 5.82 -6.12 -11.21
C ALA A 115 7.33 -6.43 -11.22
N GLU A 116 8.18 -5.43 -11.41
CA GLU A 116 9.63 -5.58 -11.29
C GLU A 116 10.06 -5.85 -9.84
N ALA A 117 9.51 -5.13 -8.86
CA ALA A 117 9.75 -5.40 -7.45
C ALA A 117 9.35 -6.84 -7.09
N MET A 118 8.16 -7.26 -7.51
CA MET A 118 7.67 -8.63 -7.34
C MET A 118 8.63 -9.68 -7.94
N ARG A 119 9.17 -9.45 -9.14
CA ARG A 119 10.13 -10.37 -9.78
C ARG A 119 11.46 -10.48 -9.03
N ARG A 120 11.87 -9.43 -8.31
CA ARG A 120 13.12 -9.41 -7.53
C ARG A 120 12.97 -10.08 -6.16
N THR A 121 11.76 -10.18 -5.64
CA THR A 121 11.51 -10.79 -4.34
C THR A 121 11.49 -12.32 -4.42
N PRO A 122 12.12 -13.05 -3.48
CA PRO A 122 12.06 -14.50 -3.44
C PRO A 122 10.61 -15.04 -3.44
N ARG A 123 10.42 -16.21 -4.05
CA ARG A 123 9.12 -16.87 -4.09
C ARG A 123 8.59 -17.10 -2.67
N GLY A 124 7.32 -16.75 -2.45
CA GLY A 124 6.67 -16.85 -1.14
C GLY A 124 5.58 -15.78 -0.96
N PRO A 125 5.05 -15.62 0.27
CA PRO A 125 3.96 -14.71 0.57
C PRO A 125 4.46 -13.28 0.77
N ALA A 126 5.22 -12.80 -0.20
CA ALA A 126 5.77 -11.46 -0.19
C ALA A 126 4.68 -10.40 -0.41
N MET A 127 4.91 -9.22 0.17
CA MET A 127 4.01 -8.08 0.09
C MET A 127 3.72 -7.69 -1.37
N GLU A 128 4.74 -7.75 -2.21
CA GLU A 128 4.70 -7.44 -3.63
C GLU A 128 3.74 -8.36 -4.40
N ASN A 129 3.69 -9.65 -4.04
CA ASN A 129 2.74 -10.59 -4.66
C ASN A 129 1.30 -10.25 -4.27
N GLY A 130 1.05 -9.94 -2.99
CA GLY A 130 -0.26 -9.52 -2.52
C GLY A 130 -0.74 -8.25 -3.22
N LEU A 131 0.11 -7.23 -3.27
CA LEU A 131 -0.19 -5.94 -3.89
C LEU A 131 -0.32 -6.02 -5.42
N MET A 132 0.51 -6.83 -6.10
CA MET A 132 0.37 -7.05 -7.54
C MET A 132 -0.95 -7.75 -7.86
N SER A 133 -1.35 -8.75 -7.05
CA SER A 133 -2.64 -9.41 -7.24
C SER A 133 -3.83 -8.46 -7.03
N LEU A 134 -3.77 -7.61 -6.00
CA LEU A 134 -4.81 -6.64 -5.72
C LEU A 134 -4.92 -5.58 -6.82
N SER A 135 -3.82 -4.91 -7.15
CA SER A 135 -3.81 -3.82 -8.13
C SER A 135 -4.24 -4.27 -9.52
N ALA A 136 -3.72 -5.38 -10.03
CA ALA A 136 -4.10 -5.90 -11.34
C ALA A 136 -5.59 -6.26 -11.42
N THR A 137 -6.15 -6.83 -10.35
CA THR A 137 -7.58 -7.16 -10.31
C THR A 137 -8.46 -5.90 -10.21
N VAL A 138 -8.12 -4.94 -9.35
CA VAL A 138 -8.85 -3.67 -9.23
C VAL A 138 -8.80 -2.88 -10.55
N ILE A 139 -7.65 -2.83 -11.21
CA ILE A 139 -7.49 -2.15 -12.49
C ILE A 139 -8.34 -2.82 -13.57
N ALA A 140 -8.38 -4.15 -13.61
CA ALA A 140 -9.22 -4.87 -14.55
C ALA A 140 -10.72 -4.62 -14.31
N ASP A 141 -11.15 -4.48 -13.05
CA ASP A 141 -12.53 -4.12 -12.70
C ASP A 141 -12.88 -2.71 -13.16
N VAL A 142 -12.01 -1.72 -12.89
CA VAL A 142 -12.22 -0.32 -13.25
C VAL A 142 -12.20 -0.09 -14.77
N THR A 143 -11.32 -0.78 -15.50
CA THR A 143 -11.06 -0.50 -16.93
C THR A 143 -11.64 -1.53 -17.89
N GLY A 144 -12.03 -2.70 -17.40
CA GLY A 144 -12.31 -3.88 -18.23
C GLY A 144 -11.06 -4.51 -18.88
N ASN A 145 -9.86 -3.97 -18.64
CA ASN A 145 -8.62 -4.51 -19.23
C ASN A 145 -8.16 -5.75 -18.48
N ARG A 146 -8.31 -6.91 -19.11
CA ARG A 146 -7.98 -8.21 -18.52
C ARG A 146 -6.54 -8.68 -18.76
N GLY A 147 -5.70 -7.88 -19.43
CA GLY A 147 -4.36 -8.28 -19.87
C GLY A 147 -3.38 -8.68 -18.76
N ARG A 148 -3.65 -8.30 -17.51
CA ARG A 148 -2.80 -8.61 -16.34
C ARG A 148 -3.45 -9.60 -15.35
N LEU A 149 -4.61 -10.18 -15.67
CA LEU A 149 -5.30 -11.10 -14.76
C LEU A 149 -4.54 -12.42 -14.52
N ASP A 150 -3.82 -12.93 -15.53
CA ASP A 150 -2.98 -14.11 -15.36
C ASP A 150 -1.85 -13.87 -14.34
N VAL A 151 -1.26 -12.66 -14.38
CA VAL A 151 -0.25 -12.23 -13.41
C VAL A 151 -0.87 -12.08 -12.02
N ALA A 152 -2.07 -11.50 -11.93
CA ALA A 152 -2.79 -11.35 -10.67
C ALA A 152 -3.08 -12.71 -10.03
N LYS A 153 -3.58 -13.66 -10.82
CA LYS A 153 -3.88 -15.04 -10.41
C LYS A 153 -2.62 -15.76 -9.94
N TYR A 154 -1.54 -15.68 -10.72
CA TYR A 154 -0.25 -16.26 -10.35
C TYR A 154 0.24 -15.72 -9.00
N ALA A 155 0.24 -14.39 -8.83
CA ALA A 155 0.71 -13.74 -7.61
C ALA A 155 -0.14 -14.14 -6.38
N ALA A 156 -1.47 -14.18 -6.52
CA ALA A 156 -2.36 -14.63 -5.46
C ALA A 156 -2.13 -16.11 -5.08
N GLN A 157 -1.92 -16.98 -6.07
CA GLN A 157 -1.59 -18.39 -5.84
C GLN A 157 -0.23 -18.56 -5.14
N GLN A 158 0.77 -17.75 -5.49
CA GLN A 158 2.06 -17.75 -4.79
C GLN A 158 1.89 -17.40 -3.32
N VAL A 159 1.11 -16.37 -2.99
CA VAL A 159 0.80 -16.01 -1.60
C VAL A 159 0.16 -17.17 -0.84
N LEU A 160 -0.87 -17.78 -1.43
CA LEU A 160 -1.66 -18.83 -0.78
C LEU A 160 -1.00 -20.21 -0.80
N SER A 161 0.11 -20.38 -1.53
CA SER A 161 0.89 -21.62 -1.54
C SER A 161 1.61 -21.91 -0.21
N THR A 162 1.69 -20.91 0.68
CA THR A 162 2.34 -21.01 1.99
C THR A 162 1.41 -20.55 3.10
N SER A 163 1.45 -21.23 4.25
CA SER A 163 0.67 -20.85 5.44
C SER A 163 1.28 -19.70 6.26
N THR A 164 2.41 -19.15 5.83
CA THR A 164 3.15 -18.09 6.54
C THR A 164 2.75 -16.67 6.11
N ALA A 165 1.82 -16.55 5.16
CA ALA A 165 1.29 -15.25 4.74
C ALA A 165 0.63 -14.52 5.92
N THR A 166 0.91 -13.22 6.06
CA THR A 166 0.18 -12.40 7.02
C THR A 166 -1.31 -12.34 6.65
N PRO A 167 -2.22 -12.14 7.61
CA PRO A 167 -3.66 -12.08 7.33
C PRO A 167 -4.02 -11.07 6.24
N TRP A 168 -3.33 -9.91 6.21
CA TRP A 168 -3.52 -8.89 5.20
C TRP A 168 -3.13 -9.40 3.80
N VAL A 169 -1.92 -9.96 3.64
CA VAL A 169 -1.42 -10.43 2.33
C VAL A 169 -2.30 -11.58 1.80
N ALA A 170 -2.69 -12.51 2.68
CA ALA A 170 -3.61 -13.58 2.35
C ALA A 170 -5.03 -13.08 2.01
N GLY A 171 -5.50 -12.03 2.70
CA GLY A 171 -6.77 -11.36 2.42
C GLY A 171 -6.80 -10.78 1.01
N SER A 172 -5.79 -9.99 0.65
CA SER A 172 -5.65 -9.40 -0.69
C SER A 172 -5.65 -10.46 -1.80
N ALA A 173 -4.90 -11.56 -1.60
CA ALA A 173 -4.87 -12.67 -2.55
C ALA A 173 -6.23 -13.38 -2.70
N ARG A 174 -6.98 -13.57 -1.60
CA ARG A 174 -8.32 -14.17 -1.65
C ARG A 174 -9.33 -13.26 -2.34
N ILE A 175 -9.29 -11.96 -2.08
CA ILE A 175 -10.12 -10.97 -2.77
C ILE A 175 -9.84 -11.02 -4.27
N ALA A 176 -8.56 -11.01 -4.66
CA ALA A 176 -8.16 -11.07 -6.06
C ALA A 176 -8.70 -12.34 -6.74
N LEU A 177 -8.54 -13.52 -6.14
CA LEU A 177 -9.08 -14.77 -6.70
C LEU A 177 -10.61 -14.82 -6.72
N GLY A 178 -11.27 -14.25 -5.71
CA GLY A 178 -12.72 -14.14 -5.66
C GLY A 178 -13.27 -13.34 -6.84
N LEU A 179 -12.73 -12.14 -7.06
CA LEU A 179 -13.12 -11.28 -8.19
C LEU A 179 -12.84 -11.93 -9.56
N LEU A 180 -11.72 -12.65 -9.68
CA LEU A 180 -11.38 -13.41 -10.89
C LEU A 180 -12.29 -14.62 -11.16
N SER A 181 -13.08 -15.06 -10.18
CA SER A 181 -13.96 -16.23 -10.30
C SER A 181 -15.41 -15.88 -10.69
N VAL A 182 -15.73 -14.59 -10.82
CA VAL A 182 -17.06 -14.06 -11.20
C VAL A 182 -17.20 -13.88 -12.73
N ASP A 183 -16.28 -14.44 -13.50
CA ASP A 183 -16.31 -14.42 -14.98
C ASP A 183 -17.14 -15.56 -15.59
#